data_AF-A0A7V9APS3-F1
#
_entry.id   AF-A0A7V9APS3-F1
#
_cell.length_a   1.000
_cell.length_b   1.000
_cell.length_c   1.000
_cell.angle_alpha   90.00
_cell.angle_beta   90.00
_cell.angle_gamma   90.00
#
_symmetry.space_group_name_H-M   'P 1'
#
loop_
_entity.id
_entity.type
_entity.pdbx_description
1 polymer ?
#
loop_
_entity_poly.entity_id
_entity_poly.type
_entity_poly.pdbx_seq_one_letter_code
_entity_poly.pdbx_strand_id
1 'polypeptide(L)'
;VAIAGKTGTAQTAALRTGPQEDIPKKFRDHAWFVSYAPVESPRIAVAVLVEHMGHGGSTAAPLAKQLIEEFVKLRPLDPIVAEPEHPASKSAGGISRRGTS
;
A
#
# COMPACT_ATOMS: atom_id res chain seq x y z
N VAL A 1 -11.32 10.41 -2.46
CA VAL A 1 -10.44 9.44 -3.15
C VAL A 1 -10.85 8.04 -2.77
N ALA A 2 -10.94 7.12 -3.73
CA ALA A 2 -11.23 5.70 -3.43
C ALA A 2 -9.98 5.06 -2.80
N ILE A 3 -10.13 4.34 -1.68
CA ILE A 3 -9.05 3.69 -0.95
C ILE A 3 -9.36 2.20 -0.86
N ALA A 4 -8.40 1.34 -1.19
CA ALA A 4 -8.46 -0.09 -0.93
C ALA A 4 -7.40 -0.47 0.10
N GLY A 5 -7.71 -1.41 0.99
CA GLY A 5 -6.78 -1.83 2.02
C GLY A 5 -7.25 -3.05 2.79
N LYS A 6 -6.33 -3.63 3.55
CA LYS A 6 -6.57 -4.83 4.36
C LYS A 6 -6.15 -4.56 5.80
N THR A 7 -7.04 -4.95 6.72
CA THR A 7 -6.78 -5.00 8.16
C THR A 7 -6.03 -6.28 8.51
N GLY A 8 -5.14 -6.17 9.49
CA GLY A 8 -4.40 -7.28 10.08
C GLY A 8 -4.18 -7.06 11.57
N THR A 9 -4.21 -8.14 12.34
CA THR A 9 -3.91 -8.14 13.78
C THR A 9 -2.64 -8.96 13.96
N ALA A 10 -1.56 -8.37 14.47
CA ALA A 10 -0.35 -9.14 14.79
C ALA A 10 -0.40 -9.53 16.27
N GLN A 11 -0.45 -10.83 16.55
CA GLN A 11 -0.56 -11.36 17.91
C GLN A 11 0.81 -11.42 18.58
N THR A 12 0.99 -10.69 19.68
CA THR A 12 2.31 -10.51 20.34
C THR A 12 2.63 -11.63 21.33
N ALA A 13 1.67 -12.51 21.66
CA ALA A 13 1.90 -13.64 22.56
C ALA A 13 1.08 -14.86 22.11
N ALA A 14 1.77 -15.93 21.71
CA ALA A 14 1.19 -17.14 21.12
C ALA A 14 0.20 -17.93 22.00
N LEU A 15 -0.06 -17.58 23.27
CA LEU A 15 -0.69 -18.50 24.21
C LEU A 15 -1.46 -17.83 25.36
N ARG A 16 -2.45 -16.97 25.10
CA ARG A 16 -3.46 -16.61 26.12
C ARG A 16 -4.84 -16.45 25.51
N THR A 17 -5.69 -17.46 25.70
CA THR A 17 -7.12 -17.43 25.38
C THR A 17 -7.85 -16.65 26.47
N GLY A 18 -8.41 -15.48 26.13
CA GLY A 18 -9.19 -14.65 27.05
C GLY A 18 -9.59 -13.31 26.40
N PRO A 19 -10.53 -12.56 26.99
CA PRO A 19 -10.93 -11.23 26.51
C PRO A 19 -9.72 -10.29 26.46
N GLN A 20 -9.64 -9.44 25.43
CA GLN A 20 -8.48 -8.57 25.22
C GLN A 20 -8.34 -7.49 26.31
N GLU A 21 -9.42 -7.13 27.00
CA GLU A 21 -9.38 -6.26 28.17
C GLU A 21 -8.48 -6.81 29.30
N ASP A 22 -8.47 -8.13 29.50
CA ASP A 22 -7.77 -8.82 30.59
C ASP A 22 -6.28 -9.05 30.28
N ILE A 23 -5.87 -8.82 29.04
CA ILE A 23 -4.48 -8.97 28.61
C ILE A 23 -3.72 -7.69 28.98
N PRO A 24 -2.61 -7.78 29.75
CA PRO A 24 -1.76 -6.61 30.04
C PRO A 24 -1.34 -5.92 28.75
N LYS A 25 -1.36 -4.58 28.70
CA LYS A 25 -1.11 -3.79 27.48
C LYS A 25 0.08 -4.27 26.65
N LYS A 26 1.22 -4.57 27.30
CA LYS A 26 2.45 -5.06 26.67
C LYS A 26 2.29 -6.37 25.88
N PHE A 27 1.23 -7.14 26.13
CA PHE A 27 0.92 -8.40 25.47
C PHE A 27 -0.32 -8.30 24.57
N ARG A 28 -0.95 -7.13 24.45
CA ARG A 28 -2.06 -6.94 23.51
C ARG A 28 -1.55 -6.93 22.09
N ASP A 29 -2.38 -7.45 21.21
CA ASP A 29 -2.13 -7.49 19.77
C ASP A 29 -1.89 -6.08 19.23
N HIS A 30 -1.12 -6.02 18.15
CA HIS A 30 -0.88 -4.80 17.42
C HIS A 30 -1.91 -4.65 16.30
N ALA A 31 -2.34 -3.41 16.08
CA ALA A 31 -3.23 -3.07 14.99
C ALA A 31 -2.43 -2.71 13.74
N TRP A 32 -2.67 -3.40 12.63
CA TRP A 32 -2.05 -3.10 11.34
C TRP A 32 -3.09 -2.81 10.28
N PHE A 33 -2.81 -1.82 9.44
CA PHE A 33 -3.59 -1.57 8.24
C PHE A 33 -2.67 -1.18 7.10
N VAL A 34 -2.84 -1.84 5.96
CA VAL A 34 -2.11 -1.53 4.74
C VAL A 34 -3.13 -1.15 3.67
N SER A 35 -2.90 -0.01 3.01
CA SER A 35 -3.80 0.51 1.97
C SER A 35 -3.04 1.17 0.84
N TYR A 36 -3.73 1.34 -0.28
CA TYR A 36 -3.28 2.14 -1.41
C TYR A 36 -4.43 3.00 -1.97
N ALA A 37 -4.06 4.10 -2.63
CA ALA A 37 -5.02 5.03 -3.22
C ALA A 37 -4.41 5.87 -4.36
N PRO A 38 -5.25 6.35 -5.31
CA PRO A 38 -6.59 5.86 -5.64
C PRO A 38 -6.65 4.38 -6.02
N VAL A 39 -7.83 3.75 -5.99
CA VAL A 39 -7.99 2.32 -6.36
C VAL A 39 -7.68 2.09 -7.84
N GLU A 40 -8.21 2.93 -8.72
CA GLU A 40 -8.12 2.77 -10.17
C GLU A 40 -6.72 3.08 -10.72
N SER A 41 -6.02 4.02 -10.08
CA SER A 41 -4.66 4.43 -10.44
C SER A 41 -3.87 4.73 -9.16
N PRO A 42 -3.27 3.71 -8.52
CA PRO A 42 -2.58 3.88 -7.24
C PRO A 42 -1.38 4.82 -7.34
N ARG A 43 -1.33 5.81 -6.44
CA ARG A 43 -0.25 6.83 -6.37
C ARG A 43 0.47 6.86 -5.03
N ILE A 44 -0.17 6.31 -3.99
CA ILE A 44 0.41 6.16 -2.65
C ILE A 44 -0.01 4.80 -2.07
N ALA A 45 0.92 4.17 -1.34
CA ALA A 45 0.65 3.06 -0.44
C ALA A 45 1.04 3.47 0.99
N VAL A 46 0.23 3.09 1.96
CA VAL A 46 0.40 3.45 3.38
C VAL A 46 0.29 2.18 4.22
N ALA A 47 1.27 1.97 5.11
CA ALA A 47 1.21 0.96 6.15
C ALA A 47 1.21 1.66 7.52
N VAL A 48 0.19 1.39 8.34
CA VAL A 48 0.07 1.91 9.70
C VAL A 48 0.10 0.74 10.67
N LEU A 49 1.05 0.80 11.59
CA LEU A 49 1.18 -0.08 12.74
C LEU A 49 0.89 0.74 14.01
N VAL A 50 0.02 0.24 14.87
CA VAL A 50 -0.21 0.81 16.19
C VAL A 50 -0.01 -0.27 17.26
N GLU A 51 1.00 -0.07 18.08
CA GLU A 51 1.37 -1.01 19.15
C GLU A 51 0.28 -1.09 20.21
N HIS A 52 0.03 -2.31 20.70
CA HIS A 52 -0.84 -2.63 21.83
C HIS A 52 -2.31 -2.17 21.73
N MET A 53 -2.79 -1.87 20.52
CA MET A 53 -4.15 -1.36 20.27
C MET A 53 -5.20 -2.42 19.91
N GLY A 54 -4.88 -3.71 20.00
CA GLY A 54 -5.84 -4.80 19.86
C GLY A 54 -6.32 -5.05 18.43
N HIS A 55 -7.61 -5.40 18.25
CA HIS A 55 -8.22 -5.84 16.98
C HIS A 55 -7.92 -4.87 15.82
N GLY A 56 -7.06 -5.35 14.92
CA GLY A 56 -6.22 -4.55 14.06
C GLY A 56 -6.89 -3.96 12.82
N GLY A 57 -7.81 -3.03 13.03
CA GLY A 57 -8.34 -2.22 11.94
C GLY A 57 -9.06 -0.95 12.39
N SER A 58 -9.66 -0.96 13.58
CA SER A 58 -10.46 0.16 14.09
C SER A 58 -9.64 1.42 14.37
N THR A 59 -8.35 1.30 14.69
CA THR A 59 -7.45 2.44 14.92
C THR A 59 -6.54 2.74 13.72
N ALA A 60 -5.97 1.71 13.11
CA ALA A 60 -4.98 1.89 12.04
C ALA A 60 -5.61 2.37 10.71
N ALA A 61 -6.84 1.93 10.38
CA ALA A 61 -7.49 2.33 9.13
C ALA A 61 -7.91 3.82 9.09
N PRO A 62 -8.49 4.41 10.16
CA PRO A 62 -8.76 5.85 10.19
C PRO A 62 -7.50 6.73 10.07
N LEU A 63 -6.37 6.29 10.63
CA LEU A 63 -5.09 7.00 10.50
C LEU A 63 -4.58 6.97 9.06
N ALA A 64 -4.63 5.80 8.41
CA ALA A 64 -4.24 5.69 7.01
C ALA A 64 -5.12 6.55 6.09
N LYS A 65 -6.43 6.64 6.37
CA LYS A 65 -7.34 7.53 5.64
C LYS A 65 -6.90 8.99 5.74
N GLN A 66 -6.60 9.48 6.94
CA GLN A 66 -6.15 10.87 7.14
C GLN A 66 -4.84 11.16 6.39
N LEU A 67 -3.88 10.24 6.43
CA LEU A 67 -2.62 10.38 5.70
C LEU A 67 -2.85 10.45 4.18
N ILE A 68 -3.72 9.59 3.65
CA ILE A 68 -4.04 9.57 2.22
C ILE A 68 -4.78 10.83 1.81
N GLU A 69 -5.74 11.30 2.61
CA GLU A 69 -6.47 12.55 2.35
C GLU A 69 -5.53 13.74 2.32
N GLU A 70 -4.60 13.82 3.29
CA GLU A 70 -3.63 14.90 3.33
C GLU A 70 -2.65 14.84 2.17
N PHE A 71 -2.17 13.65 1.80
CA PHE A 71 -1.34 13.46 0.61
C PHE A 71 -2.03 13.98 -0.65
N VAL A 72 -3.31 13.67 -0.85
CA VAL A 72 -4.08 14.12 -2.02
C VAL A 72 -4.30 15.64 -2.02
N LYS A 73 -4.44 16.28 -0.85
CA LYS A 73 -4.51 17.75 -0.76
C LYS A 73 -3.18 18.40 -1.16
N LEU A 74 -2.07 17.89 -0.64
CA LEU A 74 -0.73 18.44 -0.86
C LEU A 74 -0.21 18.15 -2.27
N ARG A 75 -0.63 17.02 -2.86
CA ARG A 75 -0.38 16.67 -4.25
C ARG A 75 -1.71 16.38 -4.93
N PRO A 76 -2.35 17.41 -5.53
CA PRO A 76 -3.47 17.20 -6.43
C PRO A 76 -3.08 16.14 -7.45
N LEU A 77 -3.90 15.10 -7.56
CA LEU A 77 -3.59 13.98 -8.44
C LEU A 77 -3.77 14.45 -9.89
N ASP A 78 -2.67 14.80 -10.54
CA ASP A 78 -2.70 15.11 -11.96
C ASP A 78 -3.28 13.91 -12.73
N PRO A 79 -4.18 14.14 -13.71
CA PRO A 79 -4.58 13.11 -14.64
C PRO A 79 -3.33 12.52 -15.28
N ILE A 80 -3.22 11.19 -15.32
CA ILE A 80 -2.14 10.55 -16.06
C ILE A 80 -2.30 10.97 -17.53
N VAL A 81 -1.39 11.83 -18.01
CA VAL A 81 -1.03 11.82 -19.42
C VAL A 81 -0.50 10.42 -19.64
N ALA A 82 -1.26 9.58 -20.35
CA ALA A 82 -0.80 8.24 -20.71
C ALA A 82 0.62 8.37 -21.22
N GLU A 83 1.57 7.76 -20.51
CA GLU A 83 2.96 7.74 -20.95
C GLU A 83 2.91 7.21 -22.39
N PRO A 84 3.51 7.90 -23.37
CA PRO A 84 3.52 7.39 -24.74
C PRO A 84 4.11 5.99 -24.65
N GLU A 85 3.29 5.02 -25.06
CA GLU A 85 3.56 3.61 -25.01
C GLU A 85 5.04 3.35 -25.31
N HIS A 86 5.71 2.76 -24.31
CA HIS A 86 7.14 2.46 -24.34
C HIS A 86 7.46 1.87 -25.71
N PRO A 87 8.22 2.57 -26.58
CA PRO A 87 8.36 2.11 -27.95
C PRO A 87 8.95 0.72 -27.89
N ALA A 88 8.21 -0.24 -28.45
CA ALA A 88 8.62 -1.62 -28.57
C ALA A 88 10.11 -1.64 -28.93
N SER A 89 10.91 -2.25 -28.05
CA SER A 89 12.33 -2.51 -28.25
C SER A 89 12.51 -2.94 -29.71
N LYS A 90 12.98 -2.03 -30.57
CA LYS A 90 13.31 -2.36 -31.94
C LYS A 90 14.33 -3.49 -31.86
N SER A 91 13.90 -4.67 -32.27
CA SER A 91 14.80 -5.81 -32.45
C SER A 91 15.98 -5.32 -33.29
N ALA A 92 17.18 -5.61 -32.77
CA ALA A 92 18.43 -5.25 -33.38
C ALA A 92 18.42 -5.57 -34.88
N GLY A 93 18.84 -4.59 -35.67
CA GLY A 93 18.76 -4.58 -37.12
C GLY A 93 19.33 -5.84 -37.76
N GLY A 94 18.64 -6.29 -38.81
CA GLY A 94 19.17 -7.26 -39.75
C GLY A 94 20.49 -6.78 -40.31
N ILE A 95 21.55 -7.57 -40.11
CA ILE A 95 22.83 -7.38 -40.77
C ILE A 95 22.64 -7.78 -42.24
N SER A 96 22.36 -6.80 -43.09
CA SER A 96 22.48 -6.95 -44.54
C SER A 96 23.96 -6.90 -44.92
N ARG A 97 24.56 -8.05 -45.21
CA ARG A 97 25.85 -8.10 -45.90
C ARG A 97 25.60 -7.89 -47.39
N ARG A 98 25.84 -6.67 -47.87
CA ARG A 98 26.13 -6.41 -49.29
C ARG A 98 27.63 -6.13 -49.44
N GLY A 99 28.30 -6.98 -50.19
CA GLY A 99 29.58 -6.73 -50.86
C GLY A 99 29.61 -7.68 -52.07
N THR A 100 29.39 -7.20 -53.29
CA THR A 100 30.29 -6.46 -54.21
C THR A 100 30.89 -7.42 -55.22
N SER A 101 30.44 -7.25 -56.47
CA SER A 101 31.01 -7.62 -57.78
C SER A 101 31.49 -9.04 -58.06
#